data_AF-A0A7V7C3T4-F1
#
_entry.id   AF-A0A7V7C3T4-F1
#
_cell.length_a   1.000
_cell.length_b   1.000
_cell.length_c   1.000
_cell.angle_alpha   90.00
_cell.angle_beta   90.00
_cell.angle_gamma   90.00
#
_symmetry.space_group_name_H-M   'P 1'
#
loop_
_entity.id
_entity.type
_entity.pdbx_description
1 polymer ?
#
loop_
_entity_poly.entity_id
_entity_poly.type
_entity_poly.pdbx_seq_one_letter_code
_entity_poly.pdbx_strand_id
1 'polypeptide(L)'
;MDLFTENIELVRRIVNRLRADGFDKDDLFQAGLMGLYAAAKNYDPSHAVKFNTYATYFIIGEIRKEMRKKSHIRISKAMYRIIRQLKDHEDKNVDEIAKTLGTTRENVLLAFVYKNSVLSLNREDEDGGELLEIIPAPDRRTEFEDALAALKEEEREYVELRFFRNYTQEELSEKLGMSQSKVSRMEKKILRKMRKILLGKP
;
A
#
# COMPACT_ATOMS: atom_id res chain seq x y z
N MET A 1 -25.76 -26.83 19.20
CA MET A 1 -25.32 -25.49 18.78
C MET A 1 -24.11 -25.68 17.90
N ASP A 2 -24.01 -24.93 16.80
CA ASP A 2 -23.03 -25.18 15.74
C ASP A 2 -21.60 -24.88 16.25
N LEU A 3 -20.67 -25.83 16.12
CA LEU A 3 -19.25 -25.67 16.51
C LEU A 3 -18.65 -24.36 15.99
N PHE A 4 -19.14 -23.88 14.85
CA PHE A 4 -18.83 -22.57 14.32
C PHE A 4 -19.25 -21.43 15.27
N THR A 5 -20.54 -21.34 15.61
CA THR A 5 -21.10 -20.24 16.41
C THR A 5 -20.48 -20.11 17.79
N GLU A 6 -20.18 -21.24 18.45
CA GLU A 6 -19.59 -21.26 19.79
C GLU A 6 -18.13 -20.76 19.82
N ASN A 7 -17.46 -20.73 18.67
CA ASN A 7 -16.03 -20.45 18.58
C ASN A 7 -15.70 -19.17 17.79
N ILE A 8 -16.69 -18.33 17.48
CA ILE A 8 -16.47 -17.04 16.82
C ILE A 8 -15.48 -16.16 17.63
N GLU A 9 -15.58 -16.17 18.96
CA GLU A 9 -14.71 -15.37 19.83
C GLU A 9 -13.25 -15.86 19.84
N LEU A 10 -13.00 -17.12 19.45
CA LEU A 10 -11.64 -17.61 19.23
C LEU A 10 -10.97 -16.84 18.08
N VAL A 11 -11.71 -16.55 17.01
CA VAL A 11 -11.18 -15.82 15.85
C VAL A 11 -10.81 -14.39 16.24
N ARG A 12 -11.67 -13.67 16.99
CA ARG A 12 -11.37 -12.32 17.49
C ARG A 12 -10.09 -12.29 18.32
N ARG A 13 -9.93 -13.25 19.24
CA ARG A 13 -8.71 -13.38 20.06
C ARG A 13 -7.46 -13.63 19.23
N ILE A 14 -7.54 -14.48 18.19
CA ILE A 14 -6.42 -14.75 17.29
C ILE A 14 -6.03 -13.49 16.50
N VAL A 15 -7.00 -12.80 15.90
CA VAL A 15 -6.76 -11.57 15.12
C VAL A 15 -6.10 -10.50 15.99
N ASN A 16 -6.60 -10.27 17.20
CA ASN A 16 -6.05 -9.26 18.10
C ASN A 16 -4.62 -9.58 18.59
N ARG A 17 -4.21 -10.85 18.61
CA ARG A 17 -2.86 -11.26 19.01
C ARG A 17 -1.88 -11.29 17.82
N LEU A 18 -2.38 -11.30 16.59
CA LEU A 18 -1.53 -11.37 15.41
C LEU A 18 -0.89 -10.00 15.14
N ARG A 19 0.42 -9.97 14.86
CA ARG A 19 1.04 -8.78 14.26
C ARG A 19 0.63 -8.71 12.79
N ALA A 20 -0.34 -7.85 12.49
CA ALA A 20 -0.91 -7.68 11.16
C ALA A 20 -0.99 -6.19 10.79
N ASP A 21 0.11 -5.47 11.01
CA ASP A 21 0.20 -4.04 10.73
C ASP A 21 -0.11 -3.75 9.26
N GLY A 22 -0.91 -2.72 9.02
CA GLY A 22 -1.36 -2.33 7.68
C GLY A 22 -2.52 -3.16 7.10
N PHE A 23 -3.14 -4.05 7.88
CA PHE A 23 -4.35 -4.78 7.49
C PHE A 23 -5.56 -4.38 8.35
N ASP A 24 -6.73 -4.27 7.72
CA ASP A 24 -7.98 -4.06 8.43
C ASP A 24 -8.33 -5.30 9.28
N LYS A 25 -8.58 -5.11 10.57
CA LYS A 25 -8.91 -6.20 11.49
C LYS A 25 -10.22 -6.89 11.13
N ASP A 26 -11.19 -6.18 10.57
CA ASP A 26 -12.47 -6.77 10.18
C ASP A 26 -12.30 -7.70 8.96
N ASP A 27 -11.43 -7.32 8.01
CA ASP A 27 -11.04 -8.19 6.90
C ASP A 27 -10.35 -9.48 7.41
N LEU A 28 -9.43 -9.35 8.35
CA LEU A 28 -8.74 -10.50 8.95
C LEU A 28 -9.71 -11.38 9.75
N PHE A 29 -10.66 -10.77 10.45
CA PHE A 29 -11.70 -11.48 11.16
C PHE A 29 -12.58 -12.28 10.20
N GLN A 30 -13.02 -11.69 9.10
CA GLN A 30 -13.77 -12.40 8.05
C GLN A 30 -12.98 -13.57 7.44
N ALA A 31 -11.70 -13.36 7.12
CA ALA A 31 -10.83 -14.44 6.65
C ALA A 31 -10.68 -15.56 7.70
N GLY A 32 -10.55 -15.19 8.97
CA GLY A 32 -10.49 -16.13 10.08
C GLY A 32 -11.80 -16.93 10.26
N LEU A 33 -12.96 -16.31 10.05
CA LEU A 33 -14.25 -17.00 10.05
C LEU A 33 -14.34 -18.05 8.93
N MET A 34 -13.78 -17.78 7.74
CA MET A 34 -13.70 -18.79 6.68
C MET A 34 -12.86 -20.00 7.10
N GLY A 35 -11.75 -19.76 7.80
CA GLY A 35 -10.94 -20.83 8.40
C GLY A 35 -11.69 -21.63 9.47
N LEU A 36 -12.44 -20.94 10.35
CA LEU A 36 -13.27 -21.58 11.37
C LEU A 36 -14.39 -22.42 10.74
N TYR A 37 -15.05 -21.93 9.70
CA TYR A 37 -16.08 -22.66 8.96
C TYR A 37 -15.51 -23.94 8.34
N ALA A 38 -14.35 -23.84 7.69
CA ALA A 38 -13.67 -25.01 7.14
C ALA A 38 -13.29 -26.02 8.23
N ALA A 39 -12.84 -25.56 9.39
CA ALA A 39 -12.54 -26.44 10.52
C ALA A 39 -13.80 -27.12 11.07
N ALA A 40 -14.88 -26.38 11.30
CA ALA A 40 -16.14 -26.92 11.81
C ALA A 40 -16.71 -27.99 10.87
N LYS A 41 -16.62 -27.78 9.56
CA LYS A 41 -17.11 -28.72 8.54
C LYS A 41 -16.34 -30.05 8.50
N ASN A 42 -15.03 -30.03 8.77
CA ASN A 42 -14.15 -31.18 8.59
C ASN A 42 -13.64 -31.79 9.90
N TYR A 43 -14.11 -31.29 11.06
CA TYR A 43 -13.67 -31.78 12.35
C TYR A 43 -14.28 -33.15 12.66
N ASP A 44 -13.42 -34.08 13.04
CA ASP A 44 -13.81 -35.41 13.49
C ASP A 44 -13.43 -35.58 14.99
N PRO A 45 -14.43 -35.65 15.90
CA PRO A 45 -14.21 -35.83 17.33
C PRO A 45 -13.50 -37.14 17.71
N SER A 46 -13.42 -38.13 16.80
CA SER A 46 -12.68 -39.37 17.04
C SER A 46 -11.17 -39.13 17.16
N HIS A 47 -10.67 -38.04 16.61
CA HIS A 47 -9.29 -37.62 16.77
C HIS A 47 -9.14 -37.01 18.17
N ALA A 48 -8.14 -37.45 18.93
CA ALA A 48 -7.91 -37.04 20.33
C ALA A 48 -7.36 -35.60 20.48
N VAL A 49 -7.92 -34.64 19.72
CA VAL A 49 -7.49 -33.23 19.67
C VAL A 49 -8.72 -32.35 19.87
N LYS A 50 -8.64 -31.40 20.82
CA LYS A 50 -9.73 -30.45 21.05
C LYS A 50 -9.99 -29.60 19.80
N PHE A 51 -11.27 -29.34 19.50
CA PHE A 51 -11.69 -28.52 18.37
C PHE A 51 -10.94 -27.18 18.27
N ASN A 52 -10.78 -26.44 19.38
CA ASN A 52 -10.10 -25.15 19.37
C ASN A 52 -8.64 -25.25 18.88
N THR A 53 -7.94 -26.32 19.26
CA THR A 53 -6.57 -26.58 18.82
C THR A 53 -6.53 -26.85 17.32
N TYR A 54 -7.46 -27.66 16.83
CA TYR A 54 -7.61 -27.96 15.40
C TYR A 54 -7.98 -26.71 14.59
N ALA A 55 -9.02 -25.98 14.99
CA ALA A 55 -9.53 -24.80 14.32
C ALA A 55 -8.51 -23.66 14.24
N THR A 56 -7.68 -23.49 15.28
CA THR A 56 -6.61 -22.47 15.30
C THR A 56 -5.68 -22.59 14.09
N TYR A 57 -5.35 -23.82 13.66
CA TYR A 57 -4.51 -24.03 12.48
C TYR A 57 -5.16 -23.48 11.19
N PHE A 58 -6.44 -23.76 10.99
CA PHE A 58 -7.20 -23.31 9.81
C PHE A 58 -7.42 -21.80 9.82
N ILE A 59 -7.80 -21.24 10.97
CA ILE A 59 -8.02 -19.80 11.16
C ILE A 59 -6.75 -19.02 10.80
N ILE A 60 -5.61 -19.37 11.39
CA ILE A 60 -4.32 -18.71 11.10
C ILE A 60 -3.92 -18.90 9.63
N GLY A 61 -4.21 -20.07 9.06
CA GLY A 61 -3.94 -20.38 7.66
C GLY A 61 -4.64 -19.43 6.69
N GLU A 62 -5.95 -19.25 6.85
CA GLU A 62 -6.75 -18.35 5.99
C GLU A 62 -6.41 -16.88 6.24
N ILE A 63 -6.22 -16.44 7.49
CA ILE A 63 -5.75 -15.08 7.81
C ILE A 63 -4.44 -14.77 7.07
N ARG A 64 -3.44 -15.65 7.18
CA ARG A 64 -2.15 -15.46 6.51
C ARG A 64 -2.27 -15.46 4.98
N LYS A 65 -3.22 -16.21 4.43
CA LYS A 65 -3.48 -16.25 2.99
C LYS A 65 -4.09 -14.94 2.51
N GLU A 66 -5.03 -14.37 3.26
CA GLU A 66 -5.60 -13.07 2.96
C GLU A 66 -4.55 -11.96 3.05
N MET A 67 -3.71 -11.97 4.09
CA MET A 67 -2.60 -11.01 4.23
C MET A 67 -1.64 -11.05 3.03
N ARG A 68 -1.33 -12.25 2.50
CA ARG A 68 -0.48 -12.37 1.30
C ARG A 68 -1.15 -11.81 0.05
N LYS A 69 -2.47 -11.95 -0.07
CA LYS A 69 -3.24 -11.46 -1.23
C LYS A 69 -3.35 -9.93 -1.24
N LYS A 70 -3.55 -9.33 -0.07
CA LYS A 70 -3.72 -7.89 0.12
C LYS A 70 -2.44 -7.12 0.43
N SER A 71 -1.28 -7.78 0.49
CA SER A 71 -0.01 -7.09 0.74
C SER A 71 0.25 -6.01 -0.32
N HIS A 72 0.45 -4.77 0.13
CA HIS A 72 0.76 -3.61 -0.73
C HIS A 72 2.06 -3.79 -1.52
N ILE A 73 2.99 -4.62 -1.02
CA ILE A 73 4.24 -4.96 -1.70
C ILE A 73 4.13 -6.39 -2.22
N ARG A 74 4.10 -6.55 -3.54
CA ARG A 74 4.10 -7.87 -4.18
C ARG A 74 5.47 -8.51 -4.08
N ILE A 75 5.61 -9.46 -3.16
CA ILE A 75 6.84 -10.22 -2.96
C ILE A 75 6.70 -11.62 -3.57
N SER A 76 7.77 -12.13 -4.18
CA SER A 76 7.77 -13.48 -4.77
C SER A 76 7.61 -14.55 -3.69
N LYS A 77 7.03 -15.72 -4.04
CA LYS A 77 6.92 -16.86 -3.11
C LYS A 77 8.28 -17.28 -2.54
N ALA A 78 9.34 -17.22 -3.36
CA ALA A 78 10.70 -17.55 -2.94
C ALA A 78 11.19 -16.61 -1.83
N MET A 79 10.98 -15.30 -2.00
CA MET A 79 11.36 -14.28 -1.03
C MET A 79 10.59 -14.41 0.29
N TYR A 80 9.30 -14.76 0.24
CA TYR A 80 8.52 -15.08 1.45
C TYR A 80 9.12 -16.23 2.27
N ARG A 81 9.68 -17.26 1.62
CA ARG A 81 10.35 -18.36 2.33
C ARG A 81 11.61 -17.85 3.05
N ILE A 82 12.40 -17.02 2.36
CA ILE A 82 13.62 -16.43 2.91
C ILE A 82 13.28 -15.58 4.14
N ILE A 83 12.32 -14.65 4.03
CA ILE A 83 11.85 -13.82 5.14
C ILE A 83 11.40 -14.66 6.35
N ARG A 84 10.71 -15.78 6.10
CA ARG A 84 10.23 -16.66 7.17
C ARG A 84 11.37 -17.37 7.90
N GLN A 85 12.37 -17.85 7.17
CA GLN A 85 13.53 -18.58 7.70
C GLN A 85 14.57 -17.64 8.31
N LEU A 86 14.55 -16.35 7.93
CA LEU A 86 15.44 -15.33 8.47
C LEU A 86 15.36 -15.25 10.00
N LYS A 87 14.18 -15.48 10.59
CA LYS A 87 13.94 -15.45 12.04
C LYS A 87 14.83 -16.42 12.83
N ASP A 88 15.19 -17.53 12.21
CA ASP A 88 15.97 -18.60 12.85
C ASP A 88 17.49 -18.39 12.68
N HIS A 89 17.90 -17.30 12.00
CA HIS A 89 19.29 -17.03 11.63
C HIS A 89 19.69 -15.54 11.80
N GLU A 90 18.94 -14.76 12.58
CA GLU A 90 19.20 -13.32 12.76
C GLU A 90 20.53 -13.02 13.48
N ASP A 91 21.08 -14.02 14.17
CA ASP A 91 22.37 -13.99 14.86
C ASP A 91 23.58 -14.17 13.93
N LYS A 92 23.35 -14.56 12.67
CA LYS A 92 24.41 -14.86 11.69
C LYS A 92 24.67 -13.69 10.76
N ASN A 93 25.85 -13.66 10.15
CA ASN A 93 26.13 -12.69 9.10
C ASN A 93 25.37 -13.02 7.79
N VAL A 94 25.21 -12.01 6.93
CA VAL A 94 24.42 -12.11 5.70
C VAL A 94 24.91 -13.23 4.77
N ASP A 95 26.23 -13.45 4.68
CA ASP A 95 26.81 -14.44 3.77
C ASP A 95 26.57 -15.88 4.27
N GLU A 96 26.63 -16.10 5.58
CA GLU A 96 26.28 -17.37 6.22
C GLU A 96 24.80 -17.69 6.06
N ILE A 97 23.93 -16.68 6.20
CA ILE A 97 22.49 -16.84 5.94
C ILE A 97 22.25 -17.22 4.49
N ALA A 98 22.90 -16.51 3.54
CA ALA A 98 22.76 -16.79 2.12
C ALA A 98 23.15 -18.23 1.78
N LYS A 99 24.28 -18.70 2.33
CA LYS A 99 24.77 -20.07 2.18
C LYS A 99 23.82 -21.10 2.81
N THR A 100 23.34 -20.83 4.03
CA THR A 100 22.43 -21.74 4.75
C THR A 100 21.09 -21.88 4.04
N LEU A 101 20.56 -20.79 3.48
CA LEU A 101 19.27 -20.75 2.82
C LEU A 101 19.34 -21.08 1.31
N GLY A 102 20.54 -21.31 0.77
CA GLY A 102 20.74 -21.58 -0.66
C GLY A 102 20.26 -20.43 -1.55
N THR A 103 20.55 -19.19 -1.17
CA THR A 103 20.16 -17.97 -1.89
C THR A 103 21.32 -17.00 -2.03
N THR A 104 21.10 -15.84 -2.66
CA THR A 104 22.11 -14.81 -2.84
C THR A 104 22.14 -13.82 -1.68
N ARG A 105 23.28 -13.17 -1.47
CA ARG A 105 23.45 -12.10 -0.49
C ARG A 105 22.42 -10.98 -0.68
N GLU A 106 22.16 -10.59 -1.93
CA GLU A 106 21.18 -9.56 -2.30
C GLU A 106 19.77 -9.95 -1.85
N ASN A 107 19.38 -11.22 -2.04
CA ASN A 107 18.07 -11.68 -1.61
C ASN A 107 17.94 -11.70 -0.08
N VAL A 108 19.02 -11.99 0.66
CA VAL A 108 19.03 -11.90 2.12
C VAL A 108 18.88 -10.45 2.59
N LEU A 109 19.63 -9.51 2.00
CA LEU A 109 19.51 -8.08 2.31
C LEU A 109 18.11 -7.55 1.99
N LEU A 110 17.57 -7.92 0.83
CA LEU A 110 16.22 -7.55 0.43
C LEU A 110 15.16 -8.16 1.35
N ALA A 111 15.38 -9.39 1.84
CA ALA A 111 14.53 -10.01 2.85
C ALA A 111 14.55 -9.23 4.18
N PHE A 112 15.70 -8.72 4.63
CA PHE A 112 15.77 -7.84 5.81
C PHE A 112 14.97 -6.55 5.60
N VAL A 113 15.08 -5.93 4.42
CA VAL A 113 14.30 -4.73 4.08
C VAL A 113 12.79 -5.02 4.10
N TYR A 114 12.35 -6.11 3.49
CA TYR A 114 10.93 -6.49 3.47
C TYR A 114 10.40 -7.03 4.81
N LYS A 115 11.28 -7.57 5.65
CA LYS A 115 10.95 -7.99 7.01
C LYS A 115 10.63 -6.78 7.89
N ASN A 116 11.34 -5.66 7.67
CA ASN A 116 11.01 -4.40 8.33
C ASN A 116 9.65 -3.92 7.80
N SER A 117 8.72 -3.70 8.72
CA SER A 117 7.33 -3.33 8.41
C SER A 117 7.28 -2.03 7.62
N VAL A 118 6.39 -1.96 6.63
CA VAL A 118 5.89 -0.69 6.12
C VAL A 118 5.35 0.12 7.28
N LEU A 119 5.81 1.36 7.42
CA LEU A 119 5.31 2.29 8.43
C LEU A 119 4.19 3.12 7.82
N SER A 120 3.17 3.42 8.63
CA SER A 120 2.20 4.45 8.26
C SER A 120 2.93 5.79 8.20
N LEU A 121 2.66 6.57 7.15
CA LEU A 121 3.16 7.95 7.05
C LEU A 121 2.47 8.86 8.07
N ASN A 122 1.25 8.53 8.48
CA ASN A 122 0.49 9.26 9.49
C ASN A 122 0.81 8.74 10.92
N ARG A 123 1.92 8.01 11.09
CA ARG A 123 2.34 7.55 12.41
C ARG A 123 2.91 8.76 13.16
N GLU A 124 2.43 8.98 14.38
CA GLU A 124 3.01 9.97 15.30
C GLU A 124 4.45 9.57 15.67
N ASP A 125 5.36 10.55 15.58
CA ASP A 125 6.73 10.48 16.09
C ASP A 125 6.79 10.81 17.60
N GLU A 126 7.99 10.83 18.17
CA GLU A 126 8.19 11.12 19.60
C GLU A 126 7.87 12.58 19.98
N ASP A 127 7.86 13.49 19.00
CA ASP A 127 7.60 14.92 19.16
C ASP A 127 6.14 15.29 18.83
N GLY A 128 5.31 14.31 18.49
CA GLY A 128 3.89 14.48 18.15
C GLY A 128 3.63 14.91 16.69
N GLY A 129 4.65 14.94 15.85
CA GLY A 129 4.54 15.15 14.40
C GLY A 129 4.21 13.85 13.66
N GLU A 130 3.68 13.95 12.44
CA GLU A 130 3.50 12.77 11.58
C GLU A 130 4.81 12.43 10.86
N LEU A 131 5.11 11.14 10.68
CA LEU A 131 6.27 10.68 9.91
C LEU A 131 6.34 11.27 8.49
N LEU A 132 5.18 11.63 7.90
CA LEU A 132 5.07 12.31 6.62
C LEU A 132 5.80 13.67 6.60
N GLU A 133 5.81 14.40 7.71
CA GLU A 133 6.39 15.74 7.82
C GLU A 133 7.92 15.72 7.76
N ILE A 134 8.53 14.61 8.18
CA ILE A 134 9.99 14.40 8.17
C ILE A 134 10.47 14.00 6.78
N ILE A 135 9.59 13.45 5.93
CA ILE A 135 9.96 13.02 4.59
C ILE A 135 9.93 14.25 3.68
N PRO A 136 11.08 14.68 3.13
CA PRO A 136 11.11 15.81 2.23
C PRO A 136 10.29 15.46 0.99
N ALA A 137 9.20 16.18 0.77
CA ALA A 137 8.56 16.19 -0.54
C ALA A 137 9.58 16.76 -1.54
N PRO A 138 9.78 16.16 -2.73
CA PRO A 138 10.51 16.84 -3.79
C PRO A 138 9.83 18.20 -3.99
N ASP A 139 10.60 19.28 -3.87
CA ASP A 139 10.08 20.64 -3.97
C ASP A 139 9.71 20.96 -5.42
N ARG A 140 8.57 20.41 -5.85
CA ARG A 140 8.00 20.65 -7.18
C ARG A 140 7.37 22.04 -7.31
N ARG A 141 7.42 22.88 -6.26
CA ARG A 141 6.93 24.27 -6.36
C ARG A 141 7.80 25.05 -7.33
N THR A 142 9.12 24.87 -7.24
CA THR A 142 10.08 25.47 -8.19
C THR A 142 9.78 25.05 -9.64
N GLU A 143 9.54 23.76 -9.88
CA GLU A 143 9.23 23.22 -11.21
C GLU A 143 7.89 23.74 -11.76
N PHE A 144 6.90 23.99 -10.89
CA PHE A 144 5.62 24.57 -11.26
C PHE A 144 5.71 26.06 -11.55
N GLU A 145 6.46 26.80 -10.74
CA GLU A 145 6.77 28.21 -10.96
C GLU A 145 7.51 28.40 -12.29
N ASP A 146 8.50 27.55 -12.60
CA ASP A 146 9.19 27.52 -13.88
C ASP A 146 8.24 27.22 -15.06
N ALA A 147 7.33 26.28 -14.86
CA ALA A 147 6.33 25.92 -15.87
C ALA A 147 5.38 27.08 -16.17
N LEU A 148 4.97 27.86 -15.15
CA LEU A 148 4.17 29.07 -15.29
C LEU A 148 4.95 30.26 -15.84
N ALA A 149 6.24 30.38 -15.50
CA ALA A 149 7.13 31.41 -16.02
C ALA A 149 7.37 31.24 -17.53
N ALA A 150 7.37 30.00 -18.02
CA ALA A 150 7.52 29.71 -19.45
C ALA A 150 6.28 30.07 -20.28
N LEU A 151 5.09 30.21 -19.68
CA LEU A 151 3.85 30.58 -20.37
C LEU A 151 3.86 32.07 -20.77
N LYS A 152 3.22 32.39 -21.89
CA LYS A 152 2.90 33.79 -22.22
C LYS A 152 1.85 34.33 -21.25
N GLU A 153 1.74 35.65 -21.11
CA GLU A 153 0.72 36.26 -20.22
C GLU A 153 -0.70 35.75 -20.49
N GLU A 154 -1.13 35.71 -21.76
CA GLU A 154 -2.43 35.15 -22.15
C GLU A 154 -2.59 33.66 -21.78
N GLU A 155 -1.51 32.88 -21.85
CA GLU A 155 -1.50 31.46 -21.48
C GLU A 155 -1.57 31.29 -19.96
N ARG A 156 -0.93 32.19 -19.19
CA ARG A 156 -0.94 32.20 -17.73
C ARG A 156 -2.31 32.64 -17.19
N GLU A 157 -2.88 33.70 -17.75
CA GLU A 157 -4.24 34.16 -17.43
C GLU A 157 -5.27 33.04 -17.68
N TYR A 158 -5.14 32.33 -18.81
CA TYR A 158 -5.96 31.17 -19.09
C TYR A 158 -5.85 30.09 -17.99
N VAL A 159 -4.63 29.74 -17.56
CA VAL A 159 -4.39 28.74 -16.51
C VAL A 159 -5.00 29.18 -15.18
N GLU A 160 -4.85 30.46 -14.82
CA GLU A 160 -5.43 31.01 -13.60
C GLU A 160 -6.96 30.86 -13.59
N LEU A 161 -7.62 31.31 -14.66
CA LEU A 161 -9.07 31.24 -14.76
C LEU A 161 -9.57 29.78 -14.79
N ARG A 162 -8.89 28.90 -15.55
CA ARG A 162 -9.29 27.51 -15.75
C ARG A 162 -9.10 26.65 -14.50
N PHE A 163 -7.94 26.72 -13.87
CA PHE A 163 -7.52 25.77 -12.83
C PHE A 163 -7.57 26.32 -11.41
N PHE A 164 -7.49 27.64 -11.22
CA PHE A 164 -7.56 28.26 -9.90
C PHE A 164 -8.90 28.91 -9.61
N ARG A 165 -9.58 29.43 -10.64
CA ARG A 165 -10.92 30.04 -10.52
C ARG A 165 -12.06 29.16 -11.04
N ASN A 166 -11.76 27.91 -11.41
CA ASN A 166 -12.73 26.87 -11.82
C ASN A 166 -13.63 27.22 -13.01
N TYR A 167 -13.23 28.14 -13.91
CA TYR A 167 -14.00 28.39 -15.13
C TYR A 167 -13.94 27.18 -16.07
N THR A 168 -15.05 26.88 -16.75
CA THR A 168 -15.13 25.88 -17.82
C THR A 168 -14.56 26.40 -19.14
N GLN A 169 -14.29 25.50 -20.10
CA GLN A 169 -13.85 25.91 -21.45
C GLN A 169 -14.92 26.74 -22.18
N GLU A 170 -16.20 26.49 -21.90
CA GLU A 170 -17.32 27.22 -22.48
C GLU A 170 -17.38 28.64 -21.91
N GLU A 171 -17.35 28.80 -20.59
CA GLU A 171 -17.30 30.12 -19.94
C GLU A 171 -16.06 30.92 -20.36
N LEU A 172 -14.92 30.25 -20.58
CA LEU A 172 -13.70 30.89 -21.09
C LEU A 172 -13.82 31.29 -22.56
N SER A 173 -14.57 30.55 -23.36
CA SER A 173 -14.80 30.89 -24.77
C SER A 173 -15.58 32.20 -24.90
N GLU A 174 -16.58 32.39 -24.04
CA GLU A 174 -17.35 33.63 -23.95
C GLU A 174 -16.49 34.77 -23.39
N LYS A 175 -15.81 34.53 -22.27
CA LYS A 175 -15.01 35.55 -21.57
C LYS A 175 -13.84 36.07 -22.41
N LEU A 176 -13.19 35.20 -23.18
CA LEU A 176 -12.04 35.56 -24.01
C LEU A 176 -12.44 35.96 -25.45
N GLY A 177 -13.72 35.88 -25.81
CA GLY A 177 -14.20 36.20 -27.16
C GLY A 177 -13.66 35.26 -28.24
N MET A 178 -13.48 33.98 -27.91
CA MET A 178 -12.88 32.96 -28.78
C MET A 178 -13.81 31.76 -28.92
N SER A 179 -13.77 31.03 -30.03
CA SER A 179 -14.55 29.79 -30.11
C SER A 179 -14.05 28.72 -29.13
N GLN A 180 -14.97 27.92 -28.60
CA GLN A 180 -14.67 26.83 -27.67
C GLN A 180 -13.62 25.85 -28.24
N SER A 181 -13.65 25.59 -29.56
CA SER A 181 -12.60 24.79 -30.21
C SER A 181 -11.22 25.45 -30.20
N LYS A 182 -11.15 26.78 -30.27
CA LYS A 182 -9.89 27.54 -30.18
C LYS A 182 -9.34 27.52 -28.74
N VAL A 183 -10.22 27.66 -27.75
CA VAL A 183 -9.90 27.49 -26.31
C VAL A 183 -9.38 26.08 -26.03
N SER A 184 -10.05 25.04 -26.53
CA SER A 184 -9.62 23.64 -26.38
C SER A 184 -8.23 23.38 -26.97
N ARG A 185 -7.93 23.96 -28.15
CA ARG A 185 -6.59 23.87 -28.76
C ARG A 185 -5.53 24.61 -27.94
N MET A 186 -5.87 25.77 -27.39
CA MET A 186 -5.00 26.55 -26.51
C MET A 186 -4.66 25.76 -25.24
N GLU A 187 -5.66 25.20 -24.55
CA GLU A 187 -5.47 24.38 -23.34
C GLU A 187 -4.51 23.22 -23.60
N LYS A 188 -4.73 22.47 -24.68
CA LYS A 188 -3.85 21.34 -25.07
C LYS A 188 -2.40 21.79 -25.29
N LYS A 189 -2.19 22.97 -25.87
CA LYS A 189 -0.86 23.54 -26.11
C LYS A 189 -0.18 23.95 -24.81
N ILE A 190 -0.92 24.63 -23.92
CA ILE A 190 -0.46 25.06 -22.60
C ILE A 190 -0.06 23.85 -21.77
N LEU A 191 -0.95 22.86 -21.63
CA LEU A 191 -0.70 21.64 -20.86
C LEU A 191 0.50 20.86 -21.40
N ARG A 192 0.67 20.79 -22.74
CA ARG A 192 1.84 20.15 -23.35
C ARG A 192 3.14 20.89 -23.01
N LYS A 193 3.12 22.21 -22.92
CA LYS A 193 4.27 23.04 -22.58
C LYS A 193 4.65 22.88 -21.11
N MET A 194 3.67 22.99 -20.21
CA MET A 194 3.88 22.77 -18.76
C MET A 194 4.36 21.34 -18.47
N ARG A 195 3.77 20.33 -19.13
CA ARG A 195 4.16 18.92 -18.96
C ARG A 195 5.64 18.67 -19.31
N LYS A 196 6.19 19.34 -20.32
CA LYS A 196 7.62 19.18 -20.70
C LYS A 196 8.57 19.72 -19.64
N ILE A 197 8.15 20.71 -18.86
CA ILE A 197 8.95 21.33 -17.81
C ILE A 197 8.81 20.51 -16.53
N LEU A 198 7.57 20.19 -16.14
CA LEU A 198 7.24 19.46 -14.91
C LEU A 198 7.71 18.00 -14.87
N LEU A 199 7.87 17.34 -16.03
CA LEU A 199 8.33 15.94 -16.09
C LEU A 199 9.81 15.83 -16.48
N GLY A 200 10.52 16.95 -16.60
CA GLY A 200 11.85 17.02 -17.18
C GLY A 200 11.83 16.76 -18.70
N LYS A 201 12.82 17.34 -19.41
CA LYS A 201 13.14 16.85 -20.76
C LYS A 201 13.53 15.36 -20.65
N PRO A 202 13.21 14.53 -21.66
CA PRO A 202 13.82 13.21 -21.76
C PRO A 202 15.35 13.31 -21.76
#